data_AF-A0A5D8YLA1-F1
#
_entry.id   AF-A0A5D8YLA1-F1
#
_cell.length_a   1.000
_cell.length_b   1.000
_cell.length_c   1.000
_cell.angle_alpha   90.00
_cell.angle_beta   90.00
_cell.angle_gamma   90.00
#
_symmetry.space_group_name_H-M   'P 1'
#
loop_
_entity.id
_entity.type
_entity.pdbx_description
1 polymer ?
#
loop_
_entity_poly.entity_id
_entity_poly.type
_entity_poly.pdbx_seq_one_letter_code
_entity_poly.pdbx_strand_id
1 'polypeptide(L)'
;MKAVKYKHLVVLLCAGFAFYSCKKQNSAETLNLKNTAFVDSIRVLSGKGRVKLTGSLKEYAELGKIKISWGNGNEIVFPAGKTTIDTIIQVGEGITLFTVTSYNKQDEALDESVMIGTSYGDKYRSKLRNRAILMADYSPVSHTTTITWDENKLFYNPVSIEAIYNDTKSISSPATEQSTTLPDYDVAKPIFKYRTIFKPDSTCIDTFATAYTSSEIMNWSKAADSVQLSLNDFYIPSSKSYTQTYKSTNWGGYWPTAHVLDVLIDGYVRTGSAAYKTLMDDLLVGMKQKNGNKWLNNYYDDMEWMALASLRAYKVTNDAKFKSVSDELWLYIKAGISTDMGGGIWENMDKKTKNAPSNGPAAIFAARNYSLFQVTDDLNKAKSIYSWEKATLFSPTEGWVNDHIDLNKVITTWRFTYNQGTFLGAGLELYKLTNESNYLNDAIKAADYTISSLTNNGILKVEGSGGSDAGLFKGIFIRYLTRLIIEGNLPADKKSDYLNFIKTNAETLWLKGRNKTLGTFQNDWTLNTETQTFLTCQLSGIMLIEAMAELRSKDLI
;
A
#
# COMPACT_ATOMS: atom_id res chain seq x y z
N MET A 1 -19.65 -43.51 -5.51
CA MET A 1 -20.09 -44.21 -6.73
C MET A 1 -19.52 -43.49 -7.95
N LYS A 2 -18.75 -44.22 -8.77
CA LYS A 2 -18.28 -43.96 -10.15
C LYS A 2 -17.65 -42.59 -10.49
N ALA A 3 -16.32 -42.62 -10.59
CA ALA A 3 -15.50 -41.64 -11.29
C ALA A 3 -15.42 -41.96 -12.79
N VAL A 4 -15.50 -40.94 -13.66
CA VAL A 4 -15.25 -41.03 -15.10
C VAL A 4 -13.92 -40.31 -15.38
N LYS A 5 -12.94 -41.05 -15.91
CA LYS A 5 -11.61 -40.53 -16.31
C LYS A 5 -11.60 -40.23 -17.81
N TYR A 6 -11.20 -39.01 -18.18
CA TYR A 6 -10.83 -38.66 -19.55
C TYR A 6 -9.36 -39.08 -19.80
N LYS A 7 -9.09 -39.77 -20.91
CA LYS A 7 -7.76 -40.18 -21.37
C LYS A 7 -7.17 -39.09 -22.27
N HIS A 8 -5.92 -38.70 -21.99
CA HIS A 8 -5.07 -37.93 -22.89
C HIS A 8 -4.45 -38.85 -23.96
N LEU A 9 -4.45 -38.40 -25.21
CA LEU A 9 -3.75 -39.03 -26.34
C LEU A 9 -2.47 -38.22 -26.62
N VAL A 10 -1.32 -38.81 -26.34
CA VAL A 10 0.01 -38.34 -26.77
C VAL A 10 0.52 -39.37 -27.77
N VAL A 11 0.78 -38.97 -29.01
CA VAL A 11 1.39 -39.82 -30.03
C VAL A 11 2.84 -39.40 -30.18
N LEU A 12 3.74 -40.28 -29.75
CA LEU A 12 5.18 -40.24 -29.95
C LEU A 12 5.50 -41.26 -31.05
N LEU A 13 6.09 -40.80 -32.16
CA LEU A 13 6.55 -41.65 -33.26
C LEU A 13 8.08 -41.69 -33.23
N CYS A 14 8.62 -42.78 -32.67
CA CYS A 14 10.00 -43.20 -32.83
C CYS A 14 10.05 -44.32 -33.86
N ALA A 15 10.81 -44.15 -34.93
CA ALA A 15 11.17 -45.23 -35.85
C ALA A 15 12.69 -45.41 -35.82
N GLY A 16 13.13 -46.59 -35.37
CA GLY A 16 14.53 -46.98 -35.28
C GLY A 16 15.08 -47.48 -36.62
N PHE A 17 16.38 -47.29 -36.81
CA PHE A 17 17.15 -47.92 -37.87
C PHE A 17 18.21 -48.83 -37.26
N ALA A 18 18.17 -50.10 -37.65
CA ALA A 18 19.16 -51.11 -37.35
C ALA A 18 20.29 -51.07 -38.40
N PHE A 19 21.51 -51.23 -37.92
CA PHE A 19 22.74 -51.36 -38.71
C PHE A 19 22.82 -52.72 -39.41
N TYR A 20 23.35 -52.75 -40.65
CA TYR A 20 24.25 -53.83 -41.08
C TYR A 20 25.29 -53.31 -42.07
N SER A 21 26.52 -53.77 -41.88
CA SER A 21 27.77 -53.28 -42.48
C SER A 21 28.11 -53.99 -43.80
N CYS A 22 28.82 -53.31 -44.72
CA CYS A 22 29.71 -54.00 -45.66
C CYS A 22 30.92 -53.13 -46.06
N LYS A 23 32.01 -53.82 -46.42
CA LYS A 23 33.42 -53.41 -46.47
C LYS A 23 33.79 -52.36 -47.53
N LYS A 24 34.88 -51.66 -47.20
CA LYS A 24 35.65 -50.62 -47.91
C LYS A 24 36.47 -51.17 -49.09
N GLN A 25 36.44 -50.52 -50.28
CA GLN A 25 37.63 -50.22 -51.10
C GLN A 25 37.37 -49.20 -52.25
N ASN A 26 38.16 -48.12 -52.20
CA ASN A 26 38.52 -47.06 -53.17
C ASN A 26 37.92 -47.01 -54.60
N SER A 27 37.36 -45.84 -54.93
CA SER A 27 37.78 -45.05 -56.09
C SER A 27 37.62 -43.56 -55.78
N ALA A 28 38.61 -42.77 -56.20
CA ALA A 28 38.70 -41.35 -55.96
C ALA A 28 37.70 -40.58 -56.83
N GLU A 29 36.72 -39.95 -56.18
CA GLU A 29 36.24 -38.65 -56.62
C GLU A 29 36.41 -37.69 -55.44
N THR A 30 37.45 -36.89 -55.52
CA THR A 30 37.59 -35.66 -54.73
C THR A 30 36.46 -34.72 -55.11
N LEU A 31 35.28 -34.93 -54.53
CA LEU A 31 34.39 -33.82 -54.22
C LEU A 31 35.11 -33.02 -53.14
N ASN A 32 35.90 -32.04 -53.60
CA ASN A 32 36.34 -30.92 -52.80
C ASN A 32 35.09 -30.36 -52.10
N LEU A 33 34.86 -30.80 -50.87
CA LEU A 33 34.11 -30.05 -49.87
C LEU A 33 34.91 -28.77 -49.66
N LYS A 34 34.66 -27.84 -50.57
CA LYS A 34 35.06 -26.45 -50.51
C LYS A 34 34.58 -26.00 -49.13
N ASN A 35 35.52 -25.76 -48.21
CA ASN A 35 35.28 -25.16 -46.90
C ASN A 35 34.70 -23.76 -47.15
N THR A 36 33.38 -23.66 -47.36
CA THR A 36 32.69 -22.44 -47.77
C THR A 36 31.82 -21.95 -46.64
N ALA A 37 32.46 -21.35 -45.65
CA ALA A 37 31.81 -20.37 -44.80
C ALA A 37 32.56 -19.05 -45.03
N PHE A 38 32.18 -18.31 -46.08
CA PHE A 38 32.80 -17.04 -46.47
C PHE A 38 32.48 -15.90 -45.48
N VAL A 39 31.50 -16.10 -44.62
CA VAL A 39 30.99 -15.15 -43.63
C VAL A 39 31.27 -15.69 -42.24
N ASP A 40 32.25 -15.12 -41.53
CA ASP A 40 32.62 -15.63 -40.21
C ASP A 40 31.65 -15.13 -39.11
N SER A 41 31.06 -13.94 -39.30
CA SER A 41 30.28 -13.28 -38.22
C SER A 41 29.35 -12.13 -38.63
N ILE A 42 28.85 -12.05 -39.88
CA ILE A 42 27.88 -10.98 -40.21
C ILE A 42 26.61 -11.18 -39.37
N ARG A 43 26.19 -10.09 -38.72
CA ARG A 43 24.99 -9.98 -37.90
C ARG A 43 24.10 -8.89 -38.46
N VAL A 44 22.80 -9.08 -38.29
CA VAL A 44 21.79 -8.07 -38.57
C VAL A 44 21.24 -7.59 -37.24
N LEU A 45 21.58 -6.37 -36.86
CA LEU A 45 21.08 -5.72 -35.66
C LEU A 45 19.78 -4.98 -36.02
N SER A 46 18.73 -5.21 -35.23
CA SER A 46 17.43 -4.58 -35.45
C SER A 46 17.45 -3.09 -35.11
N GLY A 47 16.53 -2.30 -35.65
CA GLY A 47 16.45 -0.86 -35.41
C GLY A 47 15.09 -0.27 -35.78
N LYS A 48 14.94 1.05 -35.62
CA LYS A 48 13.70 1.77 -35.95
C LYS A 48 13.65 2.17 -37.42
N GLY A 49 12.84 1.46 -38.22
CA GLY A 49 12.75 1.66 -39.68
C GLY A 49 14.02 1.27 -40.44
N ARG A 50 14.91 0.51 -39.79
CA ARG A 50 16.24 0.18 -40.29
C ARG A 50 16.78 -1.08 -39.65
N VAL A 51 17.82 -1.63 -40.28
CA VAL A 51 18.73 -2.61 -39.68
C VAL A 51 20.17 -2.13 -39.82
N LYS A 52 21.05 -2.58 -38.94
CA LYS A 52 22.50 -2.42 -39.07
C LYS A 52 23.13 -3.77 -39.38
N LEU A 53 23.75 -3.89 -40.54
CA LEU A 53 24.62 -5.01 -40.89
C LEU A 53 25.99 -4.74 -40.29
N THR A 54 26.52 -5.69 -39.54
CA THR A 54 27.86 -5.57 -38.96
C THR A 54 28.54 -6.92 -38.82
N GLY A 55 29.86 -6.98 -39.04
CA GLY A 55 30.62 -8.21 -38.87
C GLY A 55 31.97 -8.17 -39.56
N SER A 56 32.77 -9.20 -39.33
CA SER A 56 34.07 -9.36 -39.97
C SER A 56 33.94 -10.21 -41.23
N LEU A 57 34.69 -9.84 -42.26
CA LEU A 57 34.81 -10.57 -43.51
C LEU A 57 36.16 -11.30 -43.53
N LYS A 58 36.16 -12.58 -43.90
CA LYS A 58 37.39 -13.34 -44.11
C LYS A 58 37.93 -13.06 -45.51
N GLU A 59 39.19 -12.66 -45.58
CA GLU A 59 39.88 -12.43 -46.84
C GLU A 59 40.29 -13.78 -47.47
N TYR A 60 39.95 -13.98 -48.74
CA TYR A 60 40.25 -15.18 -49.51
C TYR A 60 40.85 -14.78 -50.86
N ALA A 61 41.87 -15.53 -51.31
CA ALA A 61 42.63 -15.21 -52.52
C ALA A 61 41.77 -15.10 -53.80
N GLU A 62 40.66 -15.85 -53.86
CA GLU A 62 39.74 -15.91 -55.01
C GLU A 62 38.51 -15.00 -54.88
N LEU A 63 38.29 -14.35 -53.73
CA LEU A 63 37.13 -13.49 -53.50
C LEU A 63 37.23 -12.22 -54.35
N GLY A 64 36.20 -11.94 -55.15
CA GLY A 64 36.08 -10.72 -55.96
C GLY A 64 35.19 -9.66 -55.31
N LYS A 65 33.99 -10.06 -54.83
CA LYS A 65 33.04 -9.17 -54.14
C LYS A 65 32.07 -9.94 -53.25
N ILE A 66 31.46 -9.24 -52.31
CA ILE A 66 30.31 -9.72 -51.55
C ILE A 66 29.12 -8.82 -51.88
N LYS A 67 28.00 -9.43 -52.26
CA LYS A 67 26.75 -8.73 -52.54
C LYS A 67 25.75 -9.08 -51.46
N ILE A 68 25.08 -8.07 -50.92
CA ILE A 68 23.97 -8.26 -50.00
C ILE A 68 22.72 -7.68 -50.66
N SER A 69 21.72 -8.52 -50.91
CA SER A 69 20.45 -8.13 -51.54
C SER A 69 19.27 -8.34 -50.60
N TRP A 70 18.22 -7.55 -50.78
CA TRP A 70 16.96 -7.67 -50.01
C TRP A 70 15.76 -7.11 -50.78
N GLY A 71 14.58 -7.66 -50.49
CA GLY A 71 13.33 -7.26 -51.14
C GLY A 71 13.38 -7.40 -52.67
N ASN A 72 12.61 -6.57 -53.37
CA ASN A 72 12.54 -6.60 -54.83
C ASN A 72 13.58 -5.68 -55.45
N GLY A 73 14.83 -6.14 -55.51
CA GLY A 73 15.89 -5.52 -56.33
C GLY A 73 16.82 -4.54 -55.61
N ASN A 74 16.78 -4.44 -54.28
CA ASN A 74 17.78 -3.65 -53.55
C ASN A 74 19.03 -4.48 -53.31
N GLU A 75 20.20 -3.87 -53.48
CA GLU A 75 21.48 -4.50 -53.20
C GLU A 75 22.55 -3.50 -52.77
N ILE A 76 23.55 -4.01 -52.06
CA ILE A 76 24.81 -3.32 -51.77
C ILE A 76 25.97 -4.27 -52.07
N VAL A 77 27.02 -3.74 -52.69
CA VAL A 77 28.20 -4.51 -53.09
C VAL A 77 29.40 -4.04 -52.29
N PHE A 78 30.09 -4.96 -51.65
CA PHE A 78 31.36 -4.75 -50.97
C PHE A 78 32.49 -5.35 -51.83
N PRO A 79 33.51 -4.56 -52.23
CA PRO A 79 34.62 -5.07 -53.03
C PRO A 79 35.54 -5.99 -52.20
N ALA A 80 36.36 -6.80 -52.88
CA ALA A 80 37.45 -7.55 -52.25
C ALA A 80 38.41 -6.63 -51.45
N GLY A 81 39.00 -7.16 -50.37
CA GLY A 81 39.91 -6.43 -49.48
C GLY A 81 39.23 -5.66 -48.34
N LYS A 82 37.89 -5.57 -48.32
CA LYS A 82 37.12 -5.08 -47.17
C LYS A 82 37.17 -6.13 -46.04
N THR A 83 37.64 -5.72 -44.86
CA THR A 83 37.75 -6.60 -43.69
C THR A 83 36.56 -6.53 -42.73
N THR A 84 35.74 -5.47 -42.81
CA THR A 84 34.54 -5.28 -41.96
C THR A 84 33.35 -4.71 -42.72
N ILE A 85 32.16 -5.07 -42.24
CA ILE A 85 30.89 -4.45 -42.61
C ILE A 85 30.39 -3.65 -41.39
N ASP A 86 29.96 -2.42 -41.63
CA ASP A 86 29.20 -1.59 -40.70
C ASP A 86 28.32 -0.64 -41.52
N THR A 87 27.10 -1.08 -41.83
CA THR A 87 26.21 -0.36 -42.75
C THR A 87 24.78 -0.35 -42.21
N ILE A 88 24.14 0.82 -42.24
CA ILE A 88 22.71 0.97 -41.95
C ILE A 88 21.91 0.84 -43.25
N ILE A 89 20.87 0.00 -43.22
CA ILE A 89 19.94 -0.18 -44.33
C ILE A 89 18.54 0.22 -43.86
N GLN A 90 17.90 1.14 -44.59
CA GLN A 90 16.50 1.50 -44.35
C GLN A 90 15.59 0.40 -44.87
N VAL A 91 14.70 -0.09 -44.02
CA VAL A 91 13.74 -1.15 -44.36
C VAL A 91 12.42 -0.90 -43.65
N GLY A 92 11.32 -1.27 -44.31
CA GLY A 92 10.00 -1.21 -43.70
C GLY A 92 9.92 -2.04 -42.41
N GLU A 93 9.04 -1.64 -41.50
CA GLU A 93 8.82 -2.39 -40.26
C GLU A 93 8.33 -3.81 -40.55
N GLY A 94 8.99 -4.80 -39.94
CA GLY A 94 8.75 -6.22 -40.14
C GLY A 94 10.04 -7.01 -40.34
N ILE A 95 9.88 -8.23 -40.84
CA ILE A 95 10.99 -9.11 -41.16
C ILE A 95 11.43 -8.85 -42.60
N THR A 96 12.73 -8.66 -42.80
CA THR A 96 13.39 -8.59 -44.11
C THR A 96 14.42 -9.70 -44.19
N LEU A 97 14.40 -10.45 -45.29
CA LEU A 97 15.44 -11.44 -45.60
C LEU A 97 16.56 -10.74 -46.37
N PHE A 98 17.78 -10.95 -45.90
CA PHE A 98 19.00 -10.46 -46.54
C PHE A 98 19.76 -11.64 -47.09
N THR A 99 19.95 -11.68 -48.41
CA THR A 99 20.76 -12.71 -49.06
C THR A 99 22.17 -12.17 -49.24
N VAL A 100 23.16 -12.85 -48.66
CA VAL A 100 24.58 -12.53 -48.78
C VAL A 100 25.18 -13.55 -49.75
N THR A 101 25.54 -13.07 -50.94
CA THR A 101 26.17 -13.87 -51.98
C THR A 101 27.61 -13.41 -52.16
N SER A 102 28.56 -14.33 -52.03
CA SER A 102 29.97 -14.09 -52.35
C SER A 102 30.25 -14.45 -53.80
N TYR A 103 31.13 -13.70 -54.46
CA TYR A 103 31.49 -13.91 -55.86
C TYR A 103 33.01 -13.98 -56.01
N ASN A 104 33.49 -14.78 -56.96
CA ASN A 104 34.91 -14.81 -57.32
C ASN A 104 35.32 -13.61 -58.18
N LYS A 105 36.61 -13.52 -58.54
CA LYS A 105 37.14 -12.46 -59.42
C LYS A 105 36.58 -12.49 -60.85
N GLN A 106 35.92 -13.58 -61.26
CA GLN A 106 35.26 -13.76 -62.55
C GLN A 106 33.74 -13.52 -62.48
N ASP A 107 33.24 -12.96 -61.37
CA ASP A 107 31.82 -12.69 -61.13
C ASP A 107 30.90 -13.94 -61.06
N GLU A 108 31.47 -15.11 -60.76
CA GLU A 108 30.71 -16.33 -60.48
C GLU A 108 30.40 -16.44 -58.99
N ALA A 109 29.16 -16.81 -58.65
CA ALA A 109 28.74 -16.98 -57.26
C ALA A 109 29.48 -18.17 -56.61
N LEU A 110 30.06 -17.92 -55.45
CA LEU A 110 30.84 -18.90 -54.68
C LEU A 110 30.02 -19.57 -53.59
N ASP A 111 29.25 -18.78 -52.85
CA ASP A 111 28.45 -19.21 -51.69
C ASP A 111 27.35 -18.20 -51.42
N GLU A 112 26.23 -18.67 -50.88
CA GLU A 112 25.06 -17.87 -50.56
C GLU A 112 24.52 -18.23 -49.18
N SER A 113 24.26 -17.20 -48.37
CA SER A 113 23.64 -17.35 -47.05
C SER A 113 22.49 -16.36 -46.88
N VAL A 114 21.46 -16.77 -46.13
CA VAL A 114 20.31 -15.91 -45.83
C VAL A 114 20.34 -15.53 -44.36
N MET A 115 20.22 -14.23 -44.10
CA MET A 115 20.10 -13.67 -42.76
C MET A 115 18.74 -13.02 -42.59
N ILE A 116 18.23 -13.04 -41.35
CA ILE A 116 16.96 -12.42 -40.99
C ILE A 116 17.26 -11.10 -40.29
N GLY A 117 16.74 -10.00 -40.85
CA GLY A 117 16.74 -8.70 -40.20
C GLY A 117 15.33 -8.32 -39.78
N THR A 118 15.17 -7.93 -38.52
CA THR A 118 13.91 -7.36 -38.03
C THR A 118 14.05 -5.86 -37.91
N SER A 119 13.12 -5.12 -38.49
CA SER A 119 12.98 -3.67 -38.30
C SER A 119 11.71 -3.40 -37.50
N TYR A 120 11.83 -2.56 -36.48
CA TYR A 120 10.74 -2.14 -35.62
C TYR A 120 10.29 -0.73 -36.00
N GLY A 121 9.07 -0.36 -35.66
CA GLY A 121 8.50 0.93 -36.04
C GLY A 121 7.24 1.26 -35.25
N ASP A 122 6.31 1.95 -35.90
CA ASP A 122 5.10 2.43 -35.25
C ASP A 122 4.12 1.31 -34.90
N LYS A 123 4.14 0.16 -35.60
CA LYS A 123 3.32 -1.02 -35.25
C LYS A 123 3.81 -1.68 -33.96
N TYR A 124 5.12 -1.71 -33.71
CA TYR A 124 5.70 -2.16 -32.45
C TYR A 124 5.37 -1.14 -31.35
N ARG A 125 5.61 0.15 -31.61
CA ARG A 125 5.33 1.23 -30.66
C ARG A 125 3.87 1.26 -30.21
N SER A 126 2.91 1.03 -31.10
CA SER A 126 1.47 1.07 -30.77
C SER A 126 1.01 -0.04 -29.81
N LYS A 127 1.81 -1.10 -29.65
CA LYS A 127 1.56 -2.21 -28.72
C LYS A 127 2.12 -1.95 -27.32
N LEU A 128 3.03 -0.99 -27.17
CA LEU A 128 3.66 -0.67 -25.90
C LEU A 128 2.66 0.02 -24.96
N ARG A 129 2.81 -0.22 -23.66
CA ARG A 129 2.02 0.39 -22.59
C ARG A 129 2.95 0.85 -21.48
N ASN A 130 2.60 1.95 -20.83
CA ASN A 130 3.35 2.42 -19.68
C ASN A 130 3.30 1.41 -18.54
N ARG A 131 4.39 1.34 -17.75
CA ARG A 131 4.35 0.67 -16.45
C ARG A 131 3.26 1.31 -15.61
N ALA A 132 2.45 0.49 -14.94
CA ALA A 132 1.43 1.02 -14.06
C ALA A 132 2.08 1.60 -12.80
N ILE A 133 1.55 2.74 -12.34
CA ILE A 133 1.88 3.32 -11.04
C ILE A 133 0.92 2.73 -10.02
N LEU A 134 1.45 2.21 -8.92
CA LEU A 134 0.64 1.78 -7.77
C LEU A 134 0.26 2.99 -6.93
N MET A 135 1.22 3.89 -6.69
CA MET A 135 1.06 5.12 -5.92
C MET A 135 2.24 6.06 -6.19
N ALA A 136 2.04 7.36 -6.02
CA ALA A 136 3.11 8.34 -5.95
C ALA A 136 2.88 9.22 -4.73
N ASP A 137 3.68 9.10 -3.68
CA ASP A 137 3.43 9.81 -2.41
C ASP A 137 4.55 10.81 -2.10
N TYR A 138 4.17 12.03 -1.70
CA TYR A 138 5.11 13.11 -1.38
C TYR A 138 5.41 13.14 0.11
N SER A 139 6.65 13.39 0.49
CA SER A 139 7.11 13.61 1.87
C SER A 139 7.58 15.08 2.03
N PRO A 140 6.95 15.89 2.92
CA PRO A 140 7.38 17.26 3.22
C PRO A 140 8.66 17.30 4.03
N VAL A 141 8.98 16.24 4.76
CA VAL A 141 10.23 16.16 5.55
C VAL A 141 11.44 16.09 4.62
N SER A 142 11.38 15.20 3.63
CA SER A 142 12.48 15.00 2.66
C SER A 142 12.32 15.83 1.39
N HIS A 143 11.20 16.52 1.21
CA HIS A 143 10.83 17.27 0.00
C HIS A 143 10.86 16.40 -1.27
N THR A 144 10.53 15.10 -1.15
CA THR A 144 10.62 14.13 -2.25
C THR A 144 9.28 13.45 -2.51
N THR A 145 8.98 13.14 -3.77
CA THR A 145 7.87 12.25 -4.15
C THR A 145 8.41 10.88 -4.54
N THR A 146 7.91 9.80 -3.95
CA THR A 146 8.27 8.43 -4.32
C THR A 146 7.16 7.81 -5.16
N ILE A 147 7.46 7.49 -6.42
CA ILE A 147 6.59 6.69 -7.29
C ILE A 147 6.87 5.22 -7.02
N THR A 148 5.85 4.47 -6.60
CA THR A 148 5.88 3.01 -6.48
C THR A 148 5.29 2.38 -7.73
N TRP A 149 6.06 1.52 -8.38
CA TRP A 149 5.69 0.88 -9.65
C TRP A 149 5.05 -0.49 -9.44
N ASP A 150 4.14 -0.88 -10.34
CA ASP A 150 3.59 -2.23 -10.34
C ASP A 150 4.69 -3.27 -10.61
N GLU A 151 4.74 -4.32 -9.79
CA GLU A 151 5.69 -5.43 -9.84
C GLU A 151 5.37 -6.42 -10.98
N ASN A 152 4.19 -6.34 -11.58
CA ASN A 152 3.81 -7.19 -12.69
C ASN A 152 4.80 -7.06 -13.87
N LYS A 153 5.23 -8.22 -14.41
CA LYS A 153 6.11 -8.26 -15.59
C LYS A 153 5.43 -7.55 -16.76
N LEU A 154 6.01 -6.41 -17.17
CA LEU A 154 5.65 -5.80 -18.43
C LEU A 154 6.06 -6.70 -19.60
N PHE A 155 5.18 -6.81 -20.58
CA PHE A 155 5.50 -7.40 -21.87
C PHE A 155 6.49 -6.48 -22.63
N TYR A 156 7.29 -7.06 -23.55
CA TYR A 156 8.15 -6.33 -24.51
C TYR A 156 9.44 -5.66 -24.01
N ASN A 157 10.07 -6.17 -22.94
CA ASN A 157 11.43 -5.79 -22.50
C ASN A 157 11.61 -4.29 -22.18
N PRO A 158 10.96 -3.78 -21.10
CA PRO A 158 11.22 -2.43 -20.63
C PRO A 158 12.66 -2.30 -20.12
N VAL A 159 13.28 -1.14 -20.31
CA VAL A 159 14.66 -0.86 -19.89
C VAL A 159 14.75 0.29 -18.89
N SER A 160 13.95 1.34 -19.07
CA SER A 160 13.91 2.48 -18.15
C SER A 160 12.53 3.13 -18.12
N ILE A 161 12.34 3.98 -17.12
CA ILE A 161 11.17 4.83 -16.98
C ILE A 161 11.65 6.26 -16.82
N GLU A 162 11.06 7.16 -17.59
CA GLU A 162 11.36 8.58 -17.51
C GLU A 162 10.16 9.30 -16.91
N ALA A 163 10.40 10.16 -15.92
CA ALA A 163 9.41 11.06 -15.35
C ALA A 163 9.83 12.52 -15.53
N ILE A 164 8.88 13.38 -15.83
CA ILE A 164 9.00 14.83 -15.93
C ILE A 164 8.08 15.47 -14.89
N TYR A 165 8.61 16.35 -14.06
CA TYR A 165 7.89 17.01 -12.97
C TYR A 165 8.37 18.45 -12.80
N ASN A 166 7.63 19.27 -12.06
CA ASN A 166 7.88 20.70 -11.90
C ASN A 166 8.11 21.41 -13.26
N ASP A 167 7.34 21.02 -14.28
CA ASP A 167 7.40 21.44 -15.69
C ASP A 167 8.67 21.07 -16.48
N THR A 168 9.84 21.05 -15.83
CA THR A 168 11.14 20.98 -16.52
C THR A 168 12.09 19.92 -15.97
N LYS A 169 11.95 19.50 -14.71
CA LYS A 169 12.83 18.49 -14.11
C LYS A 169 12.52 17.12 -14.71
N SER A 170 13.55 16.32 -14.96
CA SER A 170 13.39 14.95 -15.42
C SER A 170 14.27 13.99 -14.63
N ILE A 171 13.79 12.75 -14.48
CA ILE A 171 14.58 11.65 -13.94
C ILE A 171 14.34 10.40 -14.79
N SER A 172 15.38 9.57 -14.90
CA SER A 172 15.30 8.27 -15.55
C SER A 172 15.76 7.20 -14.56
N SER A 173 14.97 6.16 -14.38
CA SER A 173 15.29 5.03 -13.51
C SER A 173 15.20 3.72 -14.28
N PRO A 174 16.02 2.71 -13.94
CA PRO A 174 15.88 1.38 -14.55
C PRO A 174 14.47 0.83 -14.38
N ALA A 175 13.94 0.16 -15.40
CA ALA A 175 12.60 -0.44 -15.33
C ALA A 175 12.53 -1.64 -14.37
N THR A 176 13.66 -2.10 -13.83
CA THR A 176 13.76 -3.13 -12.80
C THR A 176 13.54 -2.59 -11.39
N GLU A 177 13.66 -1.28 -11.18
CA GLU A 177 13.44 -0.69 -9.86
C GLU A 177 11.98 -0.79 -9.44
N GLN A 178 11.75 -1.00 -8.14
CA GLN A 178 10.39 -1.00 -7.57
C GLN A 178 9.85 0.41 -7.36
N SER A 179 10.72 1.40 -7.27
CA SER A 179 10.33 2.80 -7.08
C SER A 179 11.25 3.79 -7.81
N THR A 180 10.74 5.01 -8.00
CA THR A 180 11.51 6.16 -8.48
C THR A 180 11.28 7.33 -7.53
N THR A 181 12.36 7.94 -7.03
CA THR A 181 12.26 9.14 -6.18
C THR A 181 12.42 10.40 -7.02
N LEU A 182 11.48 11.34 -6.89
CA LEU A 182 11.50 12.67 -7.49
C LEU A 182 11.93 13.68 -6.40
N PRO A 183 13.18 14.16 -6.40
CA PRO A 183 13.66 15.13 -5.41
C PRO A 183 13.10 16.53 -5.65
N ASP A 184 12.99 17.32 -4.58
CA ASP A 184 12.52 18.72 -4.60
C ASP A 184 11.22 18.89 -5.39
N TYR A 185 10.23 18.03 -5.12
CA TYR A 185 8.96 18.02 -5.84
C TYR A 185 8.09 19.21 -5.41
N ASP A 186 7.58 19.98 -6.38
CA ASP A 186 6.71 21.11 -6.13
C ASP A 186 5.26 20.64 -6.02
N VAL A 187 4.74 20.54 -4.79
CA VAL A 187 3.38 20.08 -4.52
C VAL A 187 2.29 21.02 -5.04
N ALA A 188 2.61 22.29 -5.36
CA ALA A 188 1.69 23.18 -6.05
C ALA A 188 1.47 22.74 -7.52
N LYS A 189 2.35 21.87 -8.03
CA LYS A 189 2.28 21.22 -9.34
C LYS A 189 2.15 19.71 -9.15
N PRO A 190 0.99 19.22 -8.66
CA PRO A 190 0.83 17.83 -8.22
C PRO A 190 0.85 16.81 -9.36
N ILE A 191 0.85 17.28 -10.62
CA ILE A 191 0.86 16.45 -11.83
C ILE A 191 2.30 16.30 -12.33
N PHE A 192 2.72 15.06 -12.55
CA PHE A 192 3.93 14.70 -13.29
C PHE A 192 3.56 13.89 -14.53
N LYS A 193 4.45 13.88 -15.52
CA LYS A 193 4.33 13.06 -16.73
C LYS A 193 5.34 11.94 -16.68
N TYR A 194 4.99 10.76 -17.17
CA TYR A 194 5.94 9.65 -17.24
C TYR A 194 5.75 8.80 -18.50
N ARG A 195 6.81 8.09 -18.89
CA ARG A 195 6.78 7.11 -19.97
C ARG A 195 7.75 5.96 -19.72
N THR A 196 7.46 4.79 -20.27
CA THR A 196 8.34 3.61 -20.22
C THR A 196 9.09 3.48 -21.55
N ILE A 197 10.39 3.21 -21.43
CA ILE A 197 11.31 2.99 -22.54
C ILE A 197 11.54 1.48 -22.67
N PHE A 198 11.47 0.99 -23.90
CA PHE A 198 11.57 -0.43 -24.25
C PHE A 198 12.71 -0.68 -25.23
N LYS A 199 13.27 -1.87 -25.15
CA LYS A 199 14.24 -2.38 -26.13
C LYS A 199 13.70 -3.69 -26.71
N PRO A 200 13.26 -3.73 -27.98
CA PRO A 200 12.54 -4.87 -28.54
C PRO A 200 13.22 -6.22 -28.33
N ASP A 201 14.54 -6.25 -28.55
CA ASP A 201 15.40 -7.40 -28.37
C ASP A 201 16.83 -6.95 -27.98
N SER A 202 17.69 -7.91 -27.63
CA SER A 202 19.06 -7.60 -27.18
C SER A 202 19.94 -6.99 -28.26
N THR A 203 19.67 -7.26 -29.54
CA THR A 203 20.40 -6.81 -30.71
C THR A 203 19.93 -5.46 -31.25
N CYS A 204 18.76 -4.97 -30.81
CA CYS A 204 18.21 -3.71 -31.28
C CYS A 204 19.14 -2.53 -30.94
N ILE A 205 19.43 -1.68 -31.92
CA ILE A 205 20.28 -0.48 -31.75
C ILE A 205 19.48 0.75 -31.32
N ASP A 206 18.15 0.65 -31.30
CA ASP A 206 17.23 1.73 -30.98
C ASP A 206 16.35 1.37 -29.77
N THR A 207 15.84 2.40 -29.09
CA THR A 207 14.83 2.27 -28.04
C THR A 207 13.49 2.83 -28.51
N PHE A 208 12.42 2.34 -27.90
CA PHE A 208 11.05 2.78 -28.19
C PHE A 208 10.40 3.28 -26.92
N ALA A 209 9.82 4.47 -26.99
CA ALA A 209 9.10 5.06 -25.89
C ALA A 209 7.60 5.06 -26.17
N THR A 210 6.82 4.76 -25.13
CA THR A 210 5.40 5.11 -25.09
C THR A 210 5.20 6.63 -25.15
N ALA A 211 3.96 7.06 -25.37
CA ALA A 211 3.61 8.46 -25.14
C ALA A 211 3.70 8.79 -23.65
N TYR A 212 4.01 10.05 -23.33
CA TYR A 212 3.90 10.53 -21.96
C TYR A 212 2.45 10.43 -21.48
N THR A 213 2.26 9.92 -20.28
CA THR A 213 0.99 9.93 -19.54
C THR A 213 1.13 10.79 -18.31
N SER A 214 0.11 11.59 -17.99
CA SER A 214 0.06 12.36 -16.76
C SER A 214 -0.43 11.50 -15.59
N SER A 215 0.15 11.71 -14.41
CA SER A 215 -0.29 11.13 -13.14
C SER A 215 -0.20 12.20 -12.05
N GLU A 216 -0.90 11.98 -10.94
CA GLU A 216 -0.96 12.89 -9.81
C GLU A 216 -0.40 12.18 -8.56
N ILE A 217 0.20 12.94 -7.65
CA ILE A 217 0.55 12.42 -6.34
C ILE A 217 -0.69 12.02 -5.53
N MET A 218 -0.50 11.14 -4.56
CA MET A 218 -1.53 10.60 -3.69
C MET A 218 -2.24 11.72 -2.94
N ASN A 219 -3.57 11.74 -3.05
CA ASN A 219 -4.41 12.68 -2.35
C ASN A 219 -5.13 11.95 -1.21
N TRP A 220 -4.53 12.02 0.00
CA TRP A 220 -5.07 11.34 1.18
C TRP A 220 -6.45 11.86 1.60
N SER A 221 -6.81 13.11 1.30
CA SER A 221 -8.17 13.63 1.54
C SER A 221 -9.21 12.95 0.63
N LYS A 222 -8.92 12.79 -0.67
CA LYS A 222 -9.78 12.03 -1.59
C LYS A 222 -9.83 10.55 -1.21
N ALA A 223 -8.73 9.99 -0.72
CA ALA A 223 -8.69 8.62 -0.21
C ALA A 223 -9.59 8.45 1.02
N ALA A 224 -9.55 9.40 1.96
CA ALA A 224 -10.41 9.46 3.12
C ALA A 224 -11.89 9.56 2.72
N ASP A 225 -12.24 10.43 1.77
CA ASP A 225 -13.62 10.49 1.22
C ASP A 225 -14.07 9.14 0.66
N SER A 226 -13.21 8.47 -0.12
CA SER A 226 -13.52 7.17 -0.72
C SER A 226 -13.80 6.10 0.34
N VAL A 227 -13.06 6.06 1.45
CA VAL A 227 -13.26 5.04 2.49
C VAL A 227 -14.41 5.39 3.42
N GLN A 228 -14.70 6.69 3.63
CA GLN A 228 -15.89 7.11 4.35
C GLN A 228 -17.17 6.70 3.61
N LEU A 229 -17.20 6.81 2.28
CA LEU A 229 -18.34 6.39 1.47
C LEU A 229 -18.67 4.90 1.62
N SER A 230 -17.67 4.05 1.92
CA SER A 230 -17.91 2.62 2.16
C SER A 230 -18.76 2.35 3.41
N LEU A 231 -18.88 3.30 4.36
CA LEU A 231 -19.76 3.15 5.52
C LEU A 231 -21.25 3.10 5.15
N ASN A 232 -21.61 3.61 3.96
CA ASN A 232 -22.99 3.52 3.46
C ASN A 232 -23.44 2.06 3.33
N ASP A 233 -22.52 1.14 3.02
CA ASP A 233 -22.85 -0.29 2.87
C ASP A 233 -23.14 -0.96 4.23
N PHE A 234 -22.79 -0.30 5.35
CA PHE A 234 -23.08 -0.75 6.70
C PHE A 234 -24.31 -0.05 7.30
N TYR A 235 -24.78 1.04 6.70
CA TYR A 235 -25.83 1.88 7.25
C TYR A 235 -27.23 1.39 6.82
N ILE A 236 -28.13 1.22 7.78
CA ILE A 236 -29.56 0.93 7.53
C ILE A 236 -30.38 2.19 7.80
N PRO A 237 -30.91 2.87 6.78
CA PRO A 237 -31.67 4.11 6.96
C PRO A 237 -32.94 3.97 7.80
N SER A 238 -33.66 2.84 7.69
CA SER A 238 -34.93 2.64 8.39
C SER A 238 -34.78 2.52 9.91
N SER A 239 -33.65 2.01 10.38
CA SER A 239 -33.33 1.90 11.81
C SER A 239 -32.21 2.84 12.26
N LYS A 240 -31.71 3.69 11.36
CA LYS A 240 -30.62 4.65 11.61
C LYS A 240 -29.40 4.02 12.29
N SER A 241 -29.07 2.78 11.93
CA SER A 241 -28.10 1.96 12.65
C SER A 241 -27.08 1.34 11.70
N TYR A 242 -25.90 1.05 12.22
CA TYR A 242 -24.84 0.39 11.47
C TYR A 242 -24.83 -1.12 11.76
N THR A 243 -24.51 -1.93 10.76
CA THR A 243 -24.51 -3.39 10.85
C THR A 243 -23.13 -3.95 11.16
N GLN A 244 -23.08 -5.19 11.66
CA GLN A 244 -21.82 -5.85 12.00
C GLN A 244 -20.92 -6.05 10.76
N THR A 245 -21.52 -6.25 9.59
CA THR A 245 -20.84 -6.42 8.30
C THR A 245 -21.71 -5.84 7.19
N TYR A 246 -21.13 -5.43 6.07
CA TYR A 246 -21.86 -4.89 4.92
C TYR A 246 -22.89 -5.86 4.26
N LYS A 247 -22.84 -7.16 4.61
CA LYS A 247 -23.80 -8.19 4.13
C LYS A 247 -24.85 -8.59 5.18
N SER A 248 -24.75 -8.09 6.41
CA SER A 248 -25.58 -8.49 7.54
C SER A 248 -26.65 -7.45 7.85
N THR A 249 -27.76 -7.87 8.46
CA THR A 249 -28.76 -7.00 9.05
C THR A 249 -28.64 -6.89 10.57
N ASN A 250 -27.73 -7.67 11.18
CA ASN A 250 -27.46 -7.60 12.62
C ASN A 250 -26.80 -6.27 12.96
N TRP A 251 -27.26 -5.65 14.04
CA TRP A 251 -26.67 -4.42 14.56
C TRP A 251 -25.19 -4.63 14.92
N GLY A 252 -24.35 -3.64 14.61
CA GLY A 252 -22.90 -3.70 14.79
C GLY A 252 -22.40 -3.62 16.23
N GLY A 253 -23.31 -3.55 17.21
CA GLY A 253 -22.97 -3.47 18.63
C GLY A 253 -22.82 -2.03 19.13
N TYR A 254 -22.76 -1.89 20.45
CA TYR A 254 -22.76 -0.59 21.12
C TYR A 254 -21.46 0.18 20.86
N TRP A 255 -20.33 -0.36 21.30
CA TRP A 255 -19.05 0.35 21.22
C TRP A 255 -18.49 0.50 19.79
N PRO A 256 -18.70 -0.43 18.81
CA PRO A 256 -18.27 -0.16 17.44
C PRO A 256 -19.08 0.98 16.83
N THR A 257 -20.38 1.09 17.18
CA THR A 257 -21.22 2.22 16.76
C THR A 257 -20.74 3.54 17.39
N ALA A 258 -20.22 3.54 18.62
CA ALA A 258 -19.55 4.72 19.19
C ALA A 258 -18.38 5.19 18.33
N HIS A 259 -17.60 4.25 17.78
CA HIS A 259 -16.50 4.60 16.89
C HIS A 259 -16.94 4.95 15.46
N VAL A 260 -18.15 4.58 15.03
CA VAL A 260 -18.75 5.16 13.83
C VAL A 260 -18.94 6.67 14.02
N LEU A 261 -19.41 7.11 15.20
CA LEU A 261 -19.52 8.55 15.50
C LEU A 261 -18.15 9.24 15.40
N ASP A 262 -17.08 8.61 15.92
CA ASP A 262 -15.72 9.14 15.80
C ASP A 262 -15.25 9.34 14.35
N VAL A 263 -15.46 8.36 13.47
CA VAL A 263 -15.04 8.49 12.06
C VAL A 263 -15.92 9.46 11.28
N LEU A 264 -17.23 9.55 11.61
CA LEU A 264 -18.10 10.58 11.03
C LEU A 264 -17.63 11.99 11.45
N ILE A 265 -17.16 12.15 12.69
CA ILE A 265 -16.56 13.41 13.15
C ILE A 265 -15.25 13.70 12.39
N ASP A 266 -14.41 12.69 12.14
CA ASP A 266 -13.19 12.88 11.33
C ASP A 266 -13.54 13.47 9.94
N GLY A 267 -14.52 12.86 9.26
CA GLY A 267 -15.03 13.36 7.98
C GLY A 267 -15.66 14.75 8.07
N TYR A 268 -16.43 15.02 9.14
CA TYR A 268 -17.02 16.34 9.39
C TYR A 268 -15.96 17.43 9.59
N VAL A 269 -14.94 17.18 10.42
CA VAL A 269 -13.86 18.14 10.67
C VAL A 269 -13.05 18.41 9.41
N ARG A 270 -12.78 17.37 8.60
CA ARG A 270 -12.01 17.52 7.37
C ARG A 270 -12.75 18.27 6.26
N THR A 271 -14.07 18.11 6.17
CA THR A 271 -14.86 18.59 5.01
C THR A 271 -15.83 19.73 5.32
N GLY A 272 -16.24 19.90 6.58
CA GLY A 272 -17.34 20.78 6.98
C GLY A 272 -18.73 20.34 6.47
N SER A 273 -18.86 19.14 5.89
CA SER A 273 -20.09 18.73 5.23
C SER A 273 -21.23 18.44 6.20
N ALA A 274 -22.37 19.09 5.98
CA ALA A 274 -23.60 18.88 6.75
C ALA A 274 -24.13 17.43 6.65
N ALA A 275 -23.76 16.67 5.61
CA ALA A 275 -24.16 15.27 5.47
C ALA A 275 -23.61 14.40 6.63
N TYR A 276 -22.36 14.63 7.06
CA TYR A 276 -21.82 13.95 8.23
C TYR A 276 -22.60 14.30 9.49
N LYS A 277 -22.97 15.56 9.68
CA LYS A 277 -23.77 16.00 10.83
C LYS A 277 -25.13 15.29 10.88
N THR A 278 -25.80 15.13 9.74
CA THR A 278 -27.05 14.36 9.66
C THR A 278 -26.84 12.90 10.08
N LEU A 279 -25.77 12.26 9.60
CA LEU A 279 -25.45 10.87 9.99
C LEU A 279 -25.09 10.75 11.47
N MET A 280 -24.40 11.74 12.05
CA MET A 280 -24.12 11.78 13.49
C MET A 280 -25.41 11.87 14.32
N ASP A 281 -26.37 12.68 13.86
CA ASP A 281 -27.69 12.80 14.52
C ASP A 281 -28.51 11.52 14.41
N ASP A 282 -28.53 10.91 13.23
CA ASP A 282 -29.18 9.62 12.99
C ASP A 282 -28.58 8.52 13.86
N LEU A 283 -27.26 8.48 13.97
CA LEU A 283 -26.53 7.51 14.79
C LEU A 283 -26.99 7.57 16.25
N LEU A 284 -27.12 8.77 16.85
CA LEU A 284 -27.61 8.85 18.24
C LEU A 284 -29.01 8.26 18.41
N VAL A 285 -29.90 8.49 17.43
CA VAL A 285 -31.27 7.96 17.45
C VAL A 285 -31.27 6.44 17.33
N GLY A 286 -30.64 5.90 16.29
CA GLY A 286 -30.62 4.46 16.04
C GLY A 286 -29.88 3.69 17.13
N MET A 287 -28.78 4.24 17.63
CA MET A 287 -28.01 3.69 18.75
C MET A 287 -28.86 3.52 20.00
N LYS A 288 -29.53 4.60 20.45
CA LYS A 288 -30.37 4.57 21.65
C LYS A 288 -31.51 3.58 21.49
N GLN A 289 -32.14 3.52 20.31
CA GLN A 289 -33.20 2.55 20.02
C GLN A 289 -32.69 1.10 20.08
N LYS A 290 -31.55 0.81 19.45
CA LYS A 290 -30.94 -0.54 19.45
C LYS A 290 -30.51 -0.99 20.84
N ASN A 291 -30.13 -0.06 21.72
CA ASN A 291 -29.82 -0.34 23.11
C ASN A 291 -31.06 -0.39 24.04
N GLY A 292 -32.27 -0.50 23.50
CA GLY A 292 -33.50 -0.59 24.29
C GLY A 292 -33.99 0.76 24.82
N ASN A 293 -33.86 1.83 24.03
CA ASN A 293 -34.25 3.21 24.34
C ASN A 293 -33.52 3.85 25.54
N LYS A 294 -32.30 3.40 25.84
CA LYS A 294 -31.46 3.90 26.94
C LYS A 294 -30.00 4.04 26.51
N TRP A 295 -29.25 4.89 27.21
CA TRP A 295 -27.80 5.01 27.02
C TRP A 295 -26.99 4.07 27.92
N LEU A 296 -27.54 3.73 29.08
CA LEU A 296 -26.94 2.79 30.04
C LEU A 296 -26.65 1.43 29.39
N ASN A 297 -25.42 0.97 29.53
CA ASN A 297 -24.93 -0.36 29.17
C ASN A 297 -24.33 -1.03 30.43
N ASN A 298 -24.26 -2.36 30.45
CA ASN A 298 -23.63 -3.13 31.53
C ASN A 298 -22.10 -2.95 31.58
N TYR A 299 -21.51 -2.62 30.43
CA TYR A 299 -20.08 -2.43 30.23
C TYR A 299 -19.72 -0.95 30.34
N TYR A 300 -18.75 -0.62 31.20
CA TYR A 300 -18.33 0.77 31.45
C TYR A 300 -17.51 1.32 30.29
N ASP A 301 -16.63 0.52 29.71
CA ASP A 301 -15.84 0.84 28.51
C ASP A 301 -16.76 1.17 27.31
N ASP A 302 -17.80 0.38 27.05
CA ASP A 302 -18.82 0.68 26.02
C ASP A 302 -19.37 2.11 26.20
N MET A 303 -19.75 2.47 27.43
CA MET A 303 -20.26 3.80 27.77
C MET A 303 -19.19 4.88 27.61
N GLU A 304 -17.94 4.60 28.00
CA GLU A 304 -16.81 5.53 27.87
C GLU A 304 -16.54 5.90 26.42
N TRP A 305 -16.58 4.94 25.49
CA TRP A 305 -16.41 5.19 24.07
C TRP A 305 -17.49 6.13 23.51
N MET A 306 -18.75 5.88 23.85
CA MET A 306 -19.85 6.74 23.40
C MET A 306 -19.81 8.13 24.07
N ALA A 307 -19.42 8.21 25.34
CA ALA A 307 -19.25 9.47 26.04
C ALA A 307 -18.14 10.32 25.39
N LEU A 308 -16.98 9.71 25.09
CA LEU A 308 -15.87 10.36 24.40
C LEU A 308 -16.24 10.86 23.01
N ALA A 309 -16.86 10.01 22.19
CA ALA A 309 -17.28 10.38 20.84
C ALA A 309 -18.33 11.50 20.87
N SER A 310 -19.26 11.47 21.83
CA SER A 310 -20.27 12.51 22.04
C SER A 310 -19.66 13.83 22.53
N LEU A 311 -18.71 13.80 23.46
CA LEU A 311 -17.99 14.99 23.90
C LEU A 311 -17.23 15.64 22.74
N ARG A 312 -16.62 14.80 21.89
CA ARG A 312 -15.91 15.25 20.69
C ARG A 312 -16.88 15.83 19.64
N ALA A 313 -18.04 15.21 19.42
CA ALA A 313 -19.08 15.75 18.55
C ALA A 313 -19.58 17.12 19.05
N TYR A 314 -19.80 17.26 20.36
CA TYR A 314 -20.16 18.54 20.96
C TYR A 314 -19.08 19.60 20.70
N LYS A 315 -17.80 19.28 20.93
CA LYS A 315 -16.69 20.23 20.71
C LYS A 315 -16.67 20.82 19.29
N VAL A 316 -16.97 20.01 18.27
CA VAL A 316 -16.87 20.44 16.86
C VAL A 316 -18.17 21.01 16.29
N THR A 317 -19.33 20.73 16.91
CA THR A 317 -20.64 21.18 16.42
C THR A 317 -21.32 22.22 17.32
N ASN A 318 -20.90 22.31 18.58
CA ASN A 318 -21.58 23.02 19.66
C ASN A 318 -23.05 22.62 19.87
N ASP A 319 -23.45 21.42 19.42
CA ASP A 319 -24.83 20.94 19.52
C ASP A 319 -25.06 20.23 20.86
N ALA A 320 -25.93 20.83 21.69
CA ALA A 320 -26.22 20.39 23.05
C ALA A 320 -26.70 18.93 23.14
N LYS A 321 -27.26 18.35 22.08
CA LYS A 321 -27.69 16.93 22.10
C LYS A 321 -26.53 15.99 22.42
N PHE A 322 -25.34 16.24 21.87
CA PHE A 322 -24.17 15.38 22.11
C PHE A 322 -23.63 15.60 23.52
N LYS A 323 -23.69 16.84 24.02
CA LYS A 323 -23.31 17.14 25.40
C LYS A 323 -24.21 16.41 26.40
N SER A 324 -25.53 16.42 26.18
CA SER A 324 -26.48 15.70 27.04
C SER A 324 -26.19 14.20 27.10
N VAL A 325 -25.87 13.56 25.97
CA VAL A 325 -25.48 12.14 25.94
C VAL A 325 -24.18 11.91 26.69
N SER A 326 -23.16 12.75 26.44
CA SER A 326 -21.87 12.71 27.13
C SER A 326 -22.03 12.81 28.66
N ASP A 327 -22.89 13.72 29.13
CA ASP A 327 -23.10 13.96 30.57
C ASP A 327 -23.86 12.81 31.24
N GLU A 328 -24.91 12.31 30.58
CA GLU A 328 -25.69 11.16 31.06
C GLU A 328 -24.79 9.93 31.23
N LEU A 329 -23.94 9.65 30.24
CA LEU A 329 -23.01 8.52 30.30
C LEU A 329 -21.92 8.74 31.36
N TRP A 330 -21.36 9.95 31.49
CA TRP A 330 -20.35 10.21 32.52
C TRP A 330 -20.87 10.00 33.94
N LEU A 331 -22.15 10.30 34.19
CA LEU A 331 -22.80 9.98 35.45
C LEU A 331 -22.76 8.49 35.75
N TYR A 332 -23.08 7.64 34.76
CA TYR A 332 -23.04 6.19 34.91
C TYR A 332 -21.62 5.65 35.06
N ILE A 333 -20.68 6.14 34.27
CA ILE A 333 -19.27 5.70 34.30
C ILE A 333 -18.64 5.94 35.68
N LYS A 334 -18.93 7.09 36.30
CA LYS A 334 -18.43 7.39 37.64
C LYS A 334 -18.86 6.38 38.71
N ALA A 335 -19.98 5.68 38.51
CA ALA A 335 -20.43 4.63 39.44
C ALA A 335 -19.55 3.37 39.40
N GLY A 336 -18.74 3.20 38.36
CA GLY A 336 -17.75 2.11 38.23
C GLY A 336 -16.44 2.37 38.97
N ILE A 337 -16.15 3.63 39.35
CA ILE A 337 -14.94 3.98 40.10
C ILE A 337 -15.02 3.37 41.51
N SER A 338 -14.01 2.62 41.91
CA SER A 338 -13.92 2.02 43.25
C SER A 338 -12.48 2.00 43.77
N THR A 339 -12.31 2.05 45.09
CA THR A 339 -11.02 1.85 45.78
C THR A 339 -10.54 0.39 45.80
N ASP A 340 -11.38 -0.56 45.39
CA ASP A 340 -11.00 -1.98 45.28
C ASP A 340 -9.77 -2.14 44.38
N MET A 341 -8.88 -3.08 44.71
CA MET A 341 -7.61 -3.29 43.99
C MET A 341 -6.77 -2.01 43.83
N GLY A 342 -6.88 -1.07 44.77
CA GLY A 342 -6.08 0.15 44.83
C GLY A 342 -6.62 1.32 44.01
N GLY A 343 -7.79 1.20 43.38
CA GLY A 343 -8.37 2.25 42.54
C GLY A 343 -8.89 1.73 41.21
N GLY A 344 -9.17 2.64 40.27
CA GLY A 344 -9.63 2.30 38.93
C GLY A 344 -11.12 1.94 38.83
N ILE A 345 -11.56 1.74 37.60
CA ILE A 345 -12.94 1.47 37.21
C ILE A 345 -13.10 -0.01 36.86
N TRP A 346 -14.19 -0.61 37.34
CA TRP A 346 -14.61 -1.95 36.93
C TRP A 346 -14.86 -2.02 35.42
N GLU A 347 -14.63 -3.18 34.80
CA GLU A 347 -14.99 -3.41 33.39
C GLU A 347 -16.50 -3.30 33.17
N ASN A 348 -17.27 -3.91 34.06
CA ASN A 348 -18.72 -3.99 33.99
C ASN A 348 -19.36 -4.02 35.38
N MET A 349 -20.68 -4.05 35.42
CA MET A 349 -21.45 -4.05 36.67
C MET A 349 -21.34 -5.33 37.51
N ASP A 350 -20.78 -6.43 36.97
CA ASP A 350 -20.51 -7.67 37.71
C ASP A 350 -19.24 -7.58 38.58
N LYS A 351 -18.42 -6.53 38.36
CA LYS A 351 -17.27 -6.15 39.20
C LYS A 351 -16.28 -7.29 39.42
N LYS A 352 -15.88 -7.95 38.33
CA LYS A 352 -14.93 -9.09 38.35
C LYS A 352 -13.51 -8.72 37.97
N THR A 353 -13.34 -7.72 37.13
CA THR A 353 -12.03 -7.29 36.62
C THR A 353 -11.98 -5.78 36.48
N LYS A 354 -10.77 -5.22 36.59
CA LYS A 354 -10.49 -3.83 36.21
C LYS A 354 -9.54 -3.85 35.03
N ASN A 355 -9.95 -3.22 33.94
CA ASN A 355 -9.33 -3.41 32.65
C ASN A 355 -8.78 -2.06 32.14
N ALA A 356 -7.68 -2.09 31.38
CA ALA A 356 -7.20 -0.94 30.62
C ALA A 356 -8.29 -0.28 29.74
N PRO A 357 -9.15 -1.01 29.00
CA PRO A 357 -10.23 -0.43 28.21
C PRO A 357 -11.30 0.34 29.00
N SER A 358 -11.47 0.09 30.30
CA SER A 358 -12.40 0.85 31.16
C SER A 358 -11.72 1.92 32.02
N ASN A 359 -10.41 2.12 31.86
CA ASN A 359 -9.65 3.09 32.66
C ASN A 359 -8.98 4.15 31.78
N GLY A 360 -8.29 3.74 30.72
CA GLY A 360 -7.67 4.66 29.79
C GLY A 360 -8.69 5.64 29.17
N PRO A 361 -9.79 5.16 28.55
CA PRO A 361 -10.82 6.03 27.97
C PRO A 361 -11.49 6.95 29.02
N ALA A 362 -11.82 6.44 30.21
CA ALA A 362 -12.33 7.28 31.30
C ALA A 362 -11.37 8.39 31.73
N ALA A 363 -10.06 8.10 31.82
CA ALA A 363 -9.05 9.12 32.15
C ALA A 363 -8.97 10.19 31.04
N ILE A 364 -9.00 9.79 29.77
CA ILE A 364 -9.07 10.71 28.61
C ILE A 364 -10.33 11.57 28.70
N PHE A 365 -11.48 10.94 28.98
CA PHE A 365 -12.76 11.63 29.08
C PHE A 365 -12.72 12.71 30.16
N ALA A 366 -12.34 12.33 31.38
CA ALA A 366 -12.31 13.22 32.52
C ALA A 366 -11.34 14.41 32.29
N ALA A 367 -10.16 14.15 31.72
CA ALA A 367 -9.20 15.21 31.36
C ALA A 367 -9.78 16.17 30.31
N ARG A 368 -10.40 15.66 29.24
CA ARG A 368 -11.04 16.48 28.20
C ARG A 368 -12.24 17.26 28.73
N ASN A 369 -13.05 16.67 29.60
CA ASN A 369 -14.20 17.33 30.20
C ASN A 369 -13.75 18.48 31.10
N TYR A 370 -12.70 18.29 31.91
CA TYR A 370 -12.08 19.36 32.66
C TYR A 370 -11.52 20.47 31.74
N SER A 371 -10.82 20.10 30.67
CA SER A 371 -10.29 21.08 29.70
C SER A 371 -11.37 22.00 29.14
N LEU A 372 -12.56 21.45 28.83
CA LEU A 372 -13.66 22.20 28.22
C LEU A 372 -14.51 22.98 29.23
N PHE A 373 -14.74 22.45 30.43
CA PHE A 373 -15.74 23.00 31.37
C PHE A 373 -15.20 23.35 32.76
N GLN A 374 -13.91 23.11 33.02
CA GLN A 374 -13.23 23.45 34.27
C GLN A 374 -13.83 22.79 35.53
N VAL A 375 -14.44 21.60 35.38
CA VAL A 375 -14.98 20.82 36.51
C VAL A 375 -13.84 20.17 37.28
N THR A 376 -13.41 20.78 38.39
CA THR A 376 -12.21 20.37 39.16
C THR A 376 -12.20 18.89 39.56
N ASP A 377 -13.37 18.35 39.90
CA ASP A 377 -13.53 16.94 40.26
C ASP A 377 -13.14 15.98 39.12
N ASP A 378 -13.32 16.38 37.86
CA ASP A 378 -12.93 15.57 36.71
C ASP A 378 -11.41 15.51 36.53
N LEU A 379 -10.67 16.60 36.81
CA LEU A 379 -9.20 16.55 36.78
C LEU A 379 -8.66 15.58 37.84
N ASN A 380 -9.23 15.61 39.04
CA ASN A 380 -8.85 14.69 40.13
C ASN A 380 -9.13 13.23 39.73
N LYS A 381 -10.29 12.98 39.11
CA LYS A 381 -10.62 11.65 38.57
C LYS A 381 -9.63 11.21 37.50
N ALA A 382 -9.35 12.06 36.51
CA ALA A 382 -8.38 11.77 35.45
C ALA A 382 -7.01 11.36 36.02
N LYS A 383 -6.48 12.14 36.97
CA LYS A 383 -5.22 11.84 37.66
C LYS A 383 -5.28 10.53 38.43
N SER A 384 -6.36 10.28 39.16
CA SER A 384 -6.50 9.07 39.99
C SER A 384 -6.60 7.79 39.16
N ILE A 385 -7.40 7.80 38.09
CA ILE A 385 -7.58 6.66 37.19
C ILE A 385 -6.27 6.36 36.45
N TYR A 386 -5.64 7.38 35.87
CA TYR A 386 -4.34 7.23 35.20
C TYR A 386 -3.26 6.69 36.14
N SER A 387 -3.18 7.24 37.37
CA SER A 387 -2.17 6.79 38.34
C SER A 387 -2.35 5.32 38.73
N TRP A 388 -3.61 4.88 38.87
CA TRP A 388 -3.92 3.47 39.12
C TRP A 388 -3.52 2.57 37.96
N GLU A 389 -3.89 2.92 36.73
CA GLU A 389 -3.55 2.15 35.53
C GLU A 389 -2.02 2.07 35.34
N LYS A 390 -1.33 3.21 35.53
CA LYS A 390 0.13 3.29 35.50
C LYS A 390 0.79 2.37 36.53
N ALA A 391 0.25 2.32 37.75
CA ALA A 391 0.82 1.52 38.83
C ALA A 391 0.50 0.02 38.70
N THR A 392 -0.57 -0.34 37.99
CA THR A 392 -1.12 -1.70 37.99
C THR A 392 -0.89 -2.44 36.68
N LEU A 393 -1.10 -1.78 35.54
CA LEU A 393 -1.18 -2.44 34.22
C LEU A 393 -0.08 -2.00 33.26
N PHE A 394 0.36 -0.75 33.33
CA PHE A 394 1.55 -0.29 32.63
C PHE A 394 2.80 -0.85 33.30
N SER A 395 3.91 -0.92 32.57
CA SER A 395 5.16 -0.89 33.29
C SER A 395 6.20 0.11 32.76
N PRO A 396 6.95 0.74 33.69
CA PRO A 396 7.82 1.85 33.37
C PRO A 396 9.09 1.45 32.62
N THR A 397 9.46 0.16 32.61
CA THR A 397 10.69 -0.31 31.98
C THR A 397 10.49 -0.58 30.48
N GLU A 398 9.54 -1.47 30.13
CA GLU A 398 9.29 -1.88 28.74
C GLU A 398 8.24 -1.03 28.00
N GLY A 399 7.41 -0.25 28.70
CA GLY A 399 6.44 0.66 28.09
C GLY A 399 5.09 0.06 27.65
N TRP A 400 4.92 -1.26 27.69
CA TRP A 400 3.63 -1.92 27.52
C TRP A 400 2.58 -1.70 28.62
N VAL A 401 1.32 -1.92 28.24
CA VAL A 401 0.12 -1.90 29.07
C VAL A 401 -0.57 -3.27 28.95
N ASN A 402 -0.70 -3.97 30.08
CA ASN A 402 -1.43 -5.23 30.19
C ASN A 402 -2.95 -5.00 30.21
N ASP A 403 -3.72 -6.06 29.96
CA ASP A 403 -5.15 -5.92 29.68
C ASP A 403 -6.01 -5.69 30.93
N HIS A 404 -5.86 -6.52 31.96
CA HIS A 404 -6.66 -6.39 33.17
C HIS A 404 -6.05 -7.08 34.38
N ILE A 405 -6.62 -6.76 35.54
CA ILE A 405 -6.41 -7.44 36.82
C ILE A 405 -7.74 -8.02 37.32
N ASP A 406 -7.71 -9.27 37.80
CA ASP A 406 -8.88 -9.96 38.37
C ASP A 406 -9.00 -9.80 39.90
N LEU A 407 -10.10 -10.29 40.48
CA LEU A 407 -10.32 -10.27 41.94
C LEU A 407 -9.23 -11.00 42.75
N ASN A 408 -8.48 -11.93 42.14
CA ASN A 408 -7.35 -12.61 42.77
C ASN A 408 -6.04 -11.82 42.64
N LYS A 409 -6.11 -10.61 42.07
CA LYS A 409 -4.98 -9.72 41.77
C LYS A 409 -4.00 -10.31 40.76
N VAL A 410 -4.46 -11.21 39.90
CA VAL A 410 -3.69 -11.77 38.80
C VAL A 410 -3.83 -10.84 37.60
N ILE A 411 -2.68 -10.43 37.04
CA ILE A 411 -2.64 -9.58 35.84
C ILE A 411 -2.63 -10.47 34.60
N THR A 412 -3.60 -10.24 33.70
CA THR A 412 -3.62 -10.86 32.38
C THR A 412 -2.72 -10.07 31.44
N THR A 413 -1.63 -10.70 31.00
CA THR A 413 -0.58 -10.04 30.20
C THR A 413 -0.89 -9.97 28.70
N TRP A 414 -2.16 -9.95 28.32
CA TRP A 414 -2.55 -9.63 26.95
C TRP A 414 -2.23 -8.16 26.66
N ARG A 415 -1.69 -7.90 25.47
CA ARG A 415 -1.17 -6.59 25.09
C ARG A 415 -1.71 -6.25 23.72
N PHE A 416 -2.81 -5.51 23.77
CA PHE A 416 -3.50 -5.05 22.57
C PHE A 416 -3.16 -3.61 22.26
N THR A 417 -3.15 -3.27 20.98
CA THR A 417 -2.77 -1.93 20.50
C THR A 417 -3.61 -0.82 21.13
N TYR A 418 -4.93 -1.01 21.28
CA TYR A 418 -5.82 0.00 21.86
C TYR A 418 -5.56 0.32 23.34
N ASN A 419 -5.16 -0.66 24.16
CA ASN A 419 -4.76 -0.42 25.56
C ASN A 419 -3.56 0.52 25.62
N GLN A 420 -2.60 0.36 24.69
CA GLN A 420 -1.45 1.26 24.59
C GLN A 420 -1.91 2.65 24.15
N GLY A 421 -2.82 2.69 23.16
CA GLY A 421 -3.41 3.92 22.61
C GLY A 421 -4.17 4.76 23.62
N THR A 422 -4.98 4.14 24.48
CA THR A 422 -5.75 4.86 25.49
C THR A 422 -4.88 5.33 26.65
N PHE A 423 -3.92 4.51 27.08
CA PHE A 423 -2.97 4.91 28.12
C PHE A 423 -2.11 6.09 27.66
N LEU A 424 -1.55 6.04 26.44
CA LEU A 424 -0.77 7.17 25.90
C LEU A 424 -1.65 8.40 25.65
N GLY A 425 -2.92 8.19 25.23
CA GLY A 425 -3.90 9.25 25.08
C GLY A 425 -4.19 9.96 26.41
N ALA A 426 -4.40 9.21 27.49
CA ALA A 426 -4.63 9.75 28.83
C ALA A 426 -3.40 10.53 29.33
N GLY A 427 -2.20 9.97 29.13
CA GLY A 427 -0.94 10.65 29.44
C GLY A 427 -0.80 11.98 28.68
N LEU A 428 -1.11 12.00 27.38
CA LEU A 428 -1.06 13.23 26.59
C LEU A 428 -2.03 14.30 27.12
N GLU A 429 -3.28 13.95 27.42
CA GLU A 429 -4.24 14.93 27.93
C GLU A 429 -3.81 15.48 29.30
N LEU A 430 -3.28 14.63 30.20
CA LEU A 430 -2.76 15.07 31.49
C LEU A 430 -1.51 15.92 31.36
N TYR A 431 -0.59 15.59 30.44
CA TYR A 431 0.57 16.41 30.13
C TYR A 431 0.15 17.82 29.69
N LYS A 432 -0.81 17.93 28.78
CA LYS A 432 -1.32 19.22 28.29
C LYS A 432 -1.96 20.07 29.41
N LEU A 433 -2.57 19.44 30.40
CA LEU A 433 -3.23 20.14 31.52
C LEU A 433 -2.28 20.53 32.65
N THR A 434 -1.20 19.78 32.86
CA THR A 434 -0.33 19.90 34.04
C THR A 434 1.08 20.37 33.72
N ASN A 435 1.51 20.23 32.48
CA ASN A 435 2.89 20.41 32.03
C ASN A 435 3.91 19.49 32.73
N GLU A 436 3.45 18.39 33.36
CA GLU A 436 4.33 17.41 34.01
C GLU A 436 4.88 16.42 32.97
N SER A 437 6.19 16.49 32.71
CA SER A 437 6.86 15.72 31.65
C SER A 437 6.77 14.20 31.81
N ASN A 438 6.54 13.70 33.03
CA ASN A 438 6.38 12.26 33.28
C ASN A 438 5.23 11.66 32.46
N TYR A 439 4.11 12.37 32.33
CA TYR A 439 2.97 11.89 31.54
C TYR A 439 3.32 11.73 30.05
N LEU A 440 4.08 12.69 29.48
CA LEU A 440 4.54 12.61 28.11
C LEU A 440 5.56 11.48 27.91
N ASN A 441 6.49 11.32 28.86
CA ASN A 441 7.50 10.26 28.82
C ASN A 441 6.84 8.86 28.84
N ASP A 442 5.81 8.68 29.65
CA ASP A 442 5.04 7.43 29.69
C ASP A 442 4.29 7.18 28.37
N ALA A 443 3.68 8.23 27.79
CA ALA A 443 3.01 8.16 26.49
C ALA A 443 3.97 7.76 25.35
N ILE A 444 5.18 8.33 25.33
CA ILE A 444 6.25 7.97 24.38
C ILE A 444 6.66 6.50 24.56
N LYS A 445 6.83 6.01 25.79
CA LYS A 445 7.17 4.60 26.04
C LYS A 445 6.11 3.63 25.52
N ALA A 446 4.83 3.94 25.73
CA ALA A 446 3.73 3.12 25.20
C ALA A 446 3.65 3.14 23.67
N ALA A 447 3.90 4.30 23.04
CA ALA A 447 4.02 4.40 21.60
C ALA A 447 5.20 3.57 21.06
N ASP A 448 6.39 3.73 21.67
CA ASP A 448 7.62 3.00 21.32
C ASP A 448 7.44 1.49 21.43
N TYR A 449 6.84 1.00 22.52
CA TYR A 449 6.51 -0.41 22.68
C TYR A 449 5.61 -0.91 21.55
N THR A 450 4.58 -0.14 21.22
CA THR A 450 3.60 -0.55 20.20
C THR A 450 4.24 -0.68 18.82
N ILE A 451 4.98 0.34 18.38
CA ILE A 451 5.57 0.35 17.03
C ILE A 451 6.73 -0.65 16.87
N SER A 452 7.35 -1.06 17.98
CA SER A 452 8.45 -2.04 17.98
C SER A 452 7.98 -3.48 18.19
N SER A 453 6.95 -3.71 19.01
CA SER A 453 6.61 -5.04 19.54
C SER A 453 5.21 -5.54 19.17
N LEU A 454 4.30 -4.65 18.75
CA LEU A 454 2.95 -5.03 18.29
C LEU A 454 2.83 -4.96 16.77
N THR A 455 3.92 -5.31 16.08
CA THR A 455 4.03 -5.24 14.62
C THR A 455 4.54 -6.56 14.02
N ASN A 456 4.27 -6.77 12.74
CA ASN A 456 4.90 -7.78 11.91
C ASN A 456 5.47 -7.08 10.67
N ASN A 457 6.80 -7.13 10.49
CA ASN A 457 7.51 -6.40 9.43
C ASN A 457 7.14 -4.91 9.35
N GLY A 458 7.02 -4.24 10.49
CA GLY A 458 6.70 -2.80 10.59
C GLY A 458 5.23 -2.45 10.42
N ILE A 459 4.35 -3.43 10.16
CA ILE A 459 2.90 -3.23 10.07
C ILE A 459 2.25 -3.67 11.38
N LEU A 460 1.28 -2.92 11.91
CA LEU A 460 0.54 -3.35 13.10
C LEU A 460 0.00 -4.77 12.92
N LYS A 461 0.26 -5.63 13.91
CA LYS A 461 -0.06 -7.06 13.80
C LYS A 461 -1.56 -7.30 13.72
N VAL A 462 -1.93 -8.47 13.20
CA VAL A 462 -3.30 -8.98 13.30
C VAL A 462 -3.58 -9.29 14.77
N GLU A 463 -4.71 -8.77 15.28
CA GLU A 463 -5.16 -8.99 16.65
C GLU A 463 -6.51 -9.71 16.60
N GLY A 464 -6.63 -10.86 17.27
CA GLY A 464 -7.85 -11.67 17.21
C GLY A 464 -8.26 -12.09 15.79
N SER A 465 -9.56 -12.37 15.60
CA SER A 465 -10.14 -12.62 14.28
C SER A 465 -10.81 -11.35 13.75
N GLY A 466 -10.96 -11.22 12.43
CA GLY A 466 -11.58 -10.01 11.86
C GLY A 466 -13.04 -9.78 12.28
N GLY A 467 -13.72 -10.84 12.74
CA GLY A 467 -15.09 -10.76 13.25
C GLY A 467 -15.24 -10.48 14.73
N SER A 468 -14.13 -10.35 15.47
CA SER A 468 -14.15 -9.97 16.88
C SER A 468 -13.94 -8.47 17.07
N ASP A 469 -14.04 -8.04 18.33
CA ASP A 469 -13.75 -6.67 18.77
C ASP A 469 -12.36 -6.18 18.35
N ALA A 470 -11.41 -7.10 18.22
CA ALA A 470 -10.02 -6.82 17.92
C ALA A 470 -9.78 -6.14 16.56
N GLY A 471 -10.76 -6.23 15.65
CA GLY A 471 -10.72 -5.48 14.39
C GLY A 471 -10.62 -3.96 14.57
N LEU A 472 -11.09 -3.40 15.69
CA LEU A 472 -11.11 -1.95 15.97
C LEU A 472 -9.84 -1.45 16.70
N PHE A 473 -9.06 -2.37 17.30
CA PHE A 473 -8.02 -1.99 18.26
C PHE A 473 -6.93 -1.10 17.64
N LYS A 474 -6.46 -1.48 16.43
CA LYS A 474 -5.44 -0.72 15.69
C LYS A 474 -5.89 0.72 15.41
N GLY A 475 -7.15 0.92 15.01
CA GLY A 475 -7.70 2.24 14.73
C GLY A 475 -7.63 3.18 15.93
N ILE A 476 -7.97 2.66 17.11
CA ILE A 476 -7.92 3.42 18.37
C ILE A 476 -6.48 3.83 18.69
N PHE A 477 -5.52 2.91 18.56
CA PHE A 477 -4.11 3.25 18.72
C PHE A 477 -3.68 4.36 17.74
N ILE A 478 -4.01 4.23 16.46
CA ILE A 478 -3.65 5.23 15.45
C ILE A 478 -4.25 6.60 15.78
N ARG A 479 -5.51 6.66 16.26
CA ARG A 479 -6.14 7.93 16.67
C ARG A 479 -5.30 8.65 17.72
N TYR A 480 -4.90 7.96 18.78
CA TYR A 480 -4.16 8.58 19.88
C TYR A 480 -2.68 8.79 19.55
N LEU A 481 -2.03 7.92 18.77
CA LEU A 481 -0.69 8.17 18.25
C LEU A 481 -0.66 9.44 17.39
N THR A 482 -1.67 9.63 16.56
CA THR A 482 -1.81 10.85 15.74
C THR A 482 -1.98 12.10 16.62
N ARG A 483 -2.74 12.01 17.72
CA ARG A 483 -2.82 13.12 18.70
C ARG A 483 -1.46 13.40 19.32
N LEU A 484 -0.71 12.37 19.72
CA LEU A 484 0.63 12.52 20.30
C LEU A 484 1.60 13.21 19.33
N ILE A 485 1.58 12.85 18.05
CA ILE A 485 2.41 13.49 17.00
C ILE A 485 2.09 14.98 16.85
N ILE A 486 0.81 15.34 16.85
CA ILE A 486 0.35 16.71 16.57
C ILE A 486 0.46 17.60 17.81
N GLU A 487 0.15 17.07 18.99
CA GLU A 487 -0.09 17.85 20.22
C GLU A 487 0.95 17.60 21.32
N GLY A 488 1.79 16.56 21.20
CA GLY A 488 2.70 16.12 22.26
C GLY A 488 4.03 16.86 22.37
N ASN A 489 4.35 17.78 21.45
CA ASN A 489 5.66 18.46 21.36
C ASN A 489 6.84 17.48 21.47
N LEU A 490 6.79 16.43 20.64
CA LEU A 490 7.74 15.32 20.68
C LEU A 490 9.18 15.72 20.30
N PRO A 491 10.19 15.01 20.84
CA PRO A 491 11.52 14.98 20.26
C PRO A 491 11.47 14.67 18.75
N ALA A 492 12.35 15.31 17.97
CA ALA A 492 12.29 15.27 16.51
C ALA A 492 12.46 13.85 15.93
N ASP A 493 13.33 13.05 16.54
CA ASP A 493 13.53 11.63 16.22
C ASP A 493 12.25 10.82 16.44
N LYS A 494 11.62 10.96 17.62
CA LYS A 494 10.35 10.27 17.93
C LYS A 494 9.22 10.69 17.01
N LYS A 495 9.12 11.99 16.71
CA LYS A 495 8.13 12.49 15.77
C LYS A 495 8.33 11.88 14.37
N SER A 496 9.58 11.82 13.90
CA SER A 496 9.93 11.21 12.61
C SER A 496 9.59 9.71 12.57
N ASP A 497 9.94 8.95 13.63
CA ASP A 497 9.65 7.52 13.71
C ASP A 497 8.14 7.25 13.65
N TYR A 498 7.34 8.02 14.38
CA TYR A 498 5.88 7.82 14.42
C TYR A 498 5.20 8.24 13.11
N LEU A 499 5.68 9.31 12.46
CA LEU A 499 5.19 9.72 11.13
C LEU A 499 5.49 8.64 10.09
N ASN A 500 6.73 8.13 10.06
CA ASN A 500 7.13 7.04 9.17
C ASN A 500 6.29 5.78 9.44
N PHE A 501 6.05 5.45 10.71
CA PHE A 501 5.23 4.30 11.08
C PHE A 501 3.80 4.39 10.55
N ILE A 502 3.10 5.51 10.79
CA ILE A 502 1.74 5.74 10.28
C ILE A 502 1.73 5.68 8.75
N LYS A 503 2.69 6.33 8.09
CA LYS A 503 2.82 6.32 6.64
C LYS A 503 2.99 4.91 6.09
N THR A 504 3.94 4.13 6.59
CA THR A 504 4.18 2.75 6.12
C THR A 504 2.94 1.86 6.31
N ASN A 505 2.22 2.01 7.42
CA ASN A 505 0.98 1.27 7.64
C ASN A 505 -0.13 1.69 6.67
N ALA A 506 -0.31 2.99 6.44
CA ALA A 506 -1.36 3.50 5.56
C ALA A 506 -1.09 3.16 4.09
N GLU A 507 0.15 3.31 3.63
CA GLU A 507 0.57 2.91 2.29
C GLU A 507 0.34 1.41 2.06
N THR A 508 0.71 0.59 3.05
CA THR A 508 0.48 -0.86 2.99
C THR A 508 -1.00 -1.20 2.94
N LEU A 509 -1.81 -0.60 3.80
CA LEU A 509 -3.27 -0.77 3.81
C LEU A 509 -3.87 -0.36 2.46
N TRP A 510 -3.46 0.79 1.92
CA TRP A 510 -4.02 1.34 0.68
C TRP A 510 -3.67 0.51 -0.57
N LEU A 511 -2.42 0.04 -0.63
CA LEU A 511 -1.88 -0.70 -1.77
C LEU A 511 -2.26 -2.18 -1.75
N LYS A 512 -2.21 -2.81 -0.58
CA LYS A 512 -2.36 -4.26 -0.41
C LYS A 512 -3.66 -4.64 0.32
N GLY A 513 -3.94 -4.01 1.46
CA GLY A 513 -5.07 -4.35 2.31
C GLY A 513 -6.46 -3.91 1.81
N ARG A 514 -6.50 -2.99 0.85
CA ARG A 514 -7.75 -2.43 0.34
C ARG A 514 -8.42 -3.35 -0.68
N ASN A 515 -9.72 -3.60 -0.50
CA ASN A 515 -10.58 -4.09 -1.57
C ASN A 515 -10.87 -2.93 -2.54
N LYS A 516 -10.29 -2.96 -3.75
CA LYS A 516 -10.39 -1.84 -4.72
C LYS A 516 -11.82 -1.59 -5.23
N THR A 517 -12.71 -2.59 -5.16
CA THR A 517 -14.11 -2.47 -5.62
C THR A 517 -15.00 -1.89 -4.54
N LEU A 518 -14.87 -2.38 -3.30
CA LEU A 518 -15.73 -1.99 -2.18
C LEU A 518 -15.16 -0.84 -1.34
N GLY A 519 -13.86 -0.55 -1.45
CA GLY A 519 -13.19 0.41 -0.57
C GLY A 519 -13.04 -0.08 0.88
N THR A 520 -13.18 -1.40 1.11
CA THR A 520 -13.19 -1.99 2.45
C THR A 520 -11.86 -2.61 2.87
N PHE A 521 -11.71 -2.82 4.18
CA PHE A 521 -10.48 -3.26 4.86
C PHE A 521 -10.69 -4.46 5.78
N GLN A 522 -9.68 -5.31 5.88
CA GLN A 522 -9.68 -6.49 6.74
C GLN A 522 -8.80 -6.27 7.97
N ASN A 523 -8.82 -7.24 8.89
CA ASN A 523 -8.02 -7.16 10.10
C ASN A 523 -6.51 -7.18 9.81
N ASP A 524 -6.11 -7.89 8.75
CA ASP A 524 -4.77 -7.87 8.20
C ASP A 524 -4.65 -6.76 7.14
N TRP A 525 -3.89 -5.71 7.45
CA TRP A 525 -3.66 -4.59 6.54
C TRP A 525 -2.78 -4.93 5.33
N THR A 526 -2.22 -6.14 5.27
CA THR A 526 -1.39 -6.60 4.17
C THR A 526 -2.14 -7.44 3.14
N LEU A 527 -3.41 -7.80 3.40
CA LEU A 527 -4.21 -8.70 2.57
C LEU A 527 -5.62 -8.16 2.33
N ASN A 528 -6.22 -8.54 1.20
CA ASN A 528 -7.61 -8.21 0.84
C ASN A 528 -8.42 -9.44 0.40
N THR A 529 -8.08 -10.60 0.94
CA THR A 529 -8.57 -11.91 0.48
C THR A 529 -9.89 -12.36 1.10
N GLU A 530 -10.29 -11.81 2.24
CA GLU A 530 -11.58 -12.16 2.87
C GLU A 530 -12.79 -11.70 2.04
N THR A 531 -13.84 -12.51 2.07
CA THR A 531 -15.08 -12.29 1.31
C THR A 531 -16.11 -11.44 2.08
N GLN A 532 -15.82 -11.12 3.34
CA GLN A 532 -16.65 -10.35 4.24
C GLN A 532 -15.79 -9.32 4.98
N THR A 533 -16.36 -8.16 5.28
CA THR A 533 -15.70 -7.09 6.02
C THR A 533 -16.56 -6.74 7.22
N PHE A 534 -15.95 -6.76 8.39
CA PHE A 534 -16.57 -6.37 9.65
C PHE A 534 -16.45 -4.88 9.89
N LEU A 535 -17.46 -4.29 10.53
CA LEU A 535 -17.50 -2.87 10.86
C LEU A 535 -16.27 -2.45 11.66
N THR A 536 -15.86 -3.26 12.63
CA THR A 536 -14.68 -3.02 13.49
C THR A 536 -13.40 -2.85 12.65
N CYS A 537 -13.14 -3.79 11.73
CA CYS A 537 -12.02 -3.72 10.77
C CYS A 537 -12.11 -2.49 9.87
N GLN A 538 -13.31 -2.19 9.36
CA GLN A 538 -13.52 -1.05 8.47
C GLN A 538 -13.22 0.27 9.17
N LEU A 539 -13.70 0.44 10.40
CA LEU A 539 -13.46 1.61 11.22
C LEU A 539 -11.96 1.80 11.49
N SER A 540 -11.23 0.74 11.80
CA SER A 540 -9.77 0.82 11.96
C SER A 540 -9.06 1.36 10.72
N GLY A 541 -9.44 0.87 9.53
CA GLY A 541 -8.86 1.35 8.28
C GLY A 541 -9.23 2.81 8.00
N ILE A 542 -10.49 3.20 8.22
CA ILE A 542 -10.92 4.61 8.06
C ILE A 542 -10.15 5.52 9.00
N MET A 543 -9.97 5.15 10.28
CA MET A 543 -9.18 5.96 11.23
C MET A 543 -7.74 6.16 10.76
N LEU A 544 -7.11 5.16 10.14
CA LEU A 544 -5.76 5.29 9.59
C LEU A 544 -5.71 6.23 8.38
N ILE A 545 -6.66 6.11 7.45
CA ILE A 545 -6.69 6.96 6.26
C ILE A 545 -7.07 8.41 6.62
N GLU A 546 -7.98 8.62 7.57
CA GLU A 546 -8.29 9.96 8.10
C GLU A 546 -7.09 10.57 8.84
N ALA A 547 -6.33 9.76 9.60
CA ALA A 547 -5.08 10.22 10.21
C ALA A 547 -4.06 10.71 9.16
N MET A 548 -3.90 9.98 8.05
CA MET A 548 -3.05 10.43 6.93
C MET A 548 -3.54 11.75 6.35
N ALA A 549 -4.85 11.87 6.11
CA ALA A 549 -5.43 13.10 5.57
C ALA A 549 -5.19 14.30 6.50
N GLU A 550 -5.33 14.13 7.82
CA GLU A 550 -5.08 15.19 8.79
C GLU A 550 -3.59 15.55 8.88
N LEU A 551 -2.70 14.57 8.98
CA LEU A 551 -1.26 14.80 9.01
C LEU A 551 -0.81 15.53 7.74
N ARG A 552 -1.37 15.16 6.58
CA ARG A 552 -1.10 15.83 5.31
C ARG A 552 -1.58 17.28 5.31
N SER A 553 -2.74 17.57 5.88
CA SER A 553 -3.27 18.94 5.97
C SER A 553 -2.43 19.86 6.87
N LYS A 554 -1.52 19.27 7.66
CA LYS A 554 -0.58 19.97 8.56
C LYS A 554 0.86 19.96 8.04
N ASP A 555 1.08 19.54 6.79
CA ASP A 555 2.40 19.40 6.16
C ASP A 555 3.38 18.51 6.97
N LEU A 556 2.85 17.48 7.65
CA LEU A 556 3.66 16.54 8.45
C LEU A 556 4.06 15.28 7.68
N ILE A 557 3.33 14.90 6.63
CA ILE A 557 3.59 13.72 5.79
C ILE A 557 3.37 13.95 4.32
#